data_AF-A0A6L2PDH7-F1
#
_entry.id   AF-A0A6L2PDH7-F1
#
_cell.length_a   1.000
_cell.length_b   1.000
_cell.length_c   1.000
_cell.angle_alpha   90.00
_cell.angle_beta   90.00
_cell.angle_gamma   90.00
#
_symmetry.space_group_name_H-M   'P 1'
#
loop_
_entity.id
_entity.type
_entity.pdbx_description
1 polymer ?
#
loop_
_entity_poly.entity_id
_entity_poly.type
_entity_poly.pdbx_seq_one_letter_code
_entity_poly.pdbx_strand_id
1 'polypeptide(L)'
;MRTDRKFLLYGLWVAAIACLAGALLFAGLSAVFAVVNTATTPIGTATGVPGLYLWNSLAMLFNLCAVGLWAVQFYQKLQQNVLSQEDRDNQWSSANMAHYGYSFWFVVGAVVVHFFNITAIYIGTHRTREKKTPQPVIEEKSNGAIMLY
;
A
#
# COMPACT_ATOMS: atom_id res chain seq x y z
N MET A 1 23.12 22.81 -27.86
CA MET A 1 22.60 22.09 -26.68
C MET A 1 21.61 21.04 -27.15
N ARG A 2 22.10 19.87 -27.59
CA ARG A 2 21.25 18.72 -27.92
C ARG A 2 20.86 18.07 -26.61
N THR A 3 19.58 18.05 -26.33
CA THR A 3 19.00 17.49 -25.11
C THR A 3 19.28 15.99 -25.03
N ASP A 4 20.18 15.58 -24.14
CA ASP A 4 20.42 14.18 -23.74
C ASP A 4 19.22 13.61 -22.95
N ARG A 5 18.02 13.64 -23.55
CA ARG A 5 16.80 13.03 -22.99
C ARG A 5 16.72 11.53 -23.28
N LYS A 6 17.82 10.79 -23.09
CA LYS A 6 17.83 9.32 -23.31
C LYS A 6 18.37 8.51 -22.12
N PHE A 7 18.50 9.11 -20.94
CA PHE A 7 18.89 8.38 -19.73
C PHE A 7 17.71 7.67 -19.05
N LEU A 8 16.48 8.16 -19.20
CA LEU A 8 15.27 7.62 -18.57
C LEU A 8 14.22 7.29 -19.62
N LEU A 9 13.59 6.12 -19.53
CA LEU A 9 12.37 5.84 -20.31
C LEU A 9 11.26 6.73 -19.78
N TYR A 10 10.89 7.74 -20.58
CA TYR A 10 9.97 8.81 -20.17
C TYR A 10 8.60 8.27 -19.75
N GLY A 11 8.07 7.27 -20.44
CA GLY A 11 6.77 6.67 -20.10
C GLY A 11 6.77 6.01 -18.71
N LEU A 12 7.81 5.25 -18.38
CA LEU A 12 7.98 4.62 -17.06
C LEU A 12 8.12 5.67 -15.94
N TRP A 13 8.85 6.75 -16.21
CA TRP A 13 9.02 7.84 -15.25
C TRP A 13 7.70 8.58 -14.98
N VAL A 14 6.95 8.96 -16.02
CA VAL A 14 5.63 9.60 -15.87
C VAL A 14 4.66 8.67 -15.14
N ALA A 15 4.64 7.39 -15.49
CA ALA A 15 3.80 6.40 -14.83
C ALA A 15 4.15 6.26 -13.33
N ALA A 16 5.44 6.24 -12.98
CA ALA A 16 5.88 6.18 -11.59
C ALA A 16 5.41 7.39 -10.78
N ILE A 17 5.49 8.61 -11.35
CA ILE A 17 5.00 9.83 -10.71
C ILE A 17 3.49 9.79 -10.53
N ALA A 18 2.74 9.36 -11.56
CA ALA A 18 1.30 9.21 -11.47
C ALA A 18 0.91 8.20 -10.38
N CYS A 19 1.65 7.10 -10.26
CA CYS A 19 1.45 6.13 -9.19
C CYS A 19 1.72 6.73 -7.80
N LEU A 20 2.80 7.49 -7.62
CA LEU A 20 3.10 8.15 -6.34
C LEU A 20 2.06 9.21 -5.97
N ALA A 21 1.60 10.00 -6.93
CA ALA A 21 0.53 10.97 -6.71
C ALA A 21 -0.78 10.29 -6.29
N GLY A 22 -1.16 9.21 -6.97
CA GLY A 22 -2.31 8.38 -6.58
C GLY A 22 -2.16 7.80 -5.18
N ALA A 23 -0.99 7.23 -4.86
CA ALA A 23 -0.69 6.70 -3.53
C ALA A 23 -0.88 7.75 -2.43
N LEU A 24 -0.36 8.96 -2.62
CA LEU A 24 -0.52 10.07 -1.67
C LEU A 24 -1.98 10.48 -1.49
N LEU A 25 -2.75 10.56 -2.58
CA LEU A 25 -4.17 10.90 -2.52
C LEU A 25 -4.95 9.87 -1.70
N PHE A 26 -4.77 8.57 -1.97
CA PHE A 26 -5.47 7.52 -1.23
C PHE A 26 -4.99 7.38 0.22
N ALA A 27 -3.71 7.61 0.49
CA ALA A 27 -3.19 7.66 1.85
C ALA A 27 -3.80 8.83 2.65
N GLY A 28 -3.92 10.01 2.03
CA GLY A 28 -4.60 11.16 2.62
C GLY A 28 -6.08 10.91 2.90
N LEU A 29 -6.81 10.33 1.95
CA LEU A 29 -8.21 9.94 2.15
C LEU A 29 -8.36 8.93 3.29
N SER A 30 -7.49 7.93 3.34
CA SER A 30 -7.44 6.95 4.43
C SER A 30 -7.25 7.61 5.79
N ALA A 31 -6.31 8.56 5.90
CA ALA A 31 -6.07 9.29 7.14
C ALA A 31 -7.28 10.11 7.59
N VAL A 32 -7.91 10.85 6.67
CA VAL A 32 -9.13 11.62 6.98
C VAL A 32 -10.25 10.69 7.45
N PHE A 33 -10.50 9.60 6.73
CA PHE A 33 -11.55 8.66 7.13
C PHE A 33 -11.23 7.94 8.44
N ALA A 34 -9.96 7.66 8.75
CA ALA A 34 -9.58 7.07 10.04
C ALA A 34 -9.93 8.01 11.21
N VAL A 35 -9.65 9.31 11.07
CA VAL A 35 -10.05 10.32 12.07
C VAL A 35 -11.56 10.41 12.19
N VAL A 36 -12.28 10.43 11.05
CA VAL A 36 -13.75 10.47 11.05
C VAL A 36 -14.35 9.22 11.72
N ASN A 37 -13.82 8.03 11.47
CA ASN A 37 -14.25 6.78 12.14
C ASN A 37 -13.95 6.77 13.64
N THR A 38 -12.97 7.57 14.07
CA THR A 38 -12.64 7.71 15.50
C THR A 38 -13.63 8.66 16.18
N ALA A 39 -13.99 9.76 15.51
CA ALA A 39 -14.91 10.77 16.04
C ALA A 39 -16.39 10.40 15.89
N THR A 40 -16.73 9.59 14.89
CA THR A 40 -18.10 9.21 14.54
C THR A 40 -18.16 7.72 14.25
N THR A 41 -19.34 7.10 14.36
CA THR A 41 -19.57 5.71 13.92
C THR A 41 -20.32 5.71 12.58
N PRO A 42 -19.64 5.94 11.44
CA PRO A 42 -20.27 5.93 10.14
C PRO A 42 -20.67 4.50 9.72
N ILE A 43 -21.85 4.37 9.12
CA ILE A 43 -22.45 3.08 8.71
C ILE A 43 -22.13 2.77 7.23
N GLY A 44 -21.52 3.71 6.50
CA GLY A 44 -21.26 3.60 5.06
C GLY A 44 -20.13 2.63 4.69
N THR A 45 -20.21 2.01 3.52
CA THR A 45 -19.17 1.09 2.99
C THR A 45 -17.86 1.80 2.63
N ALA A 46 -17.92 3.05 2.15
CA ALA A 46 -16.72 3.82 1.77
C ALA A 46 -16.12 4.64 2.93
N THR A 47 -16.92 4.95 3.94
CA THR A 47 -16.55 5.80 5.08
C THR A 47 -16.43 5.06 6.39
N GLY A 48 -16.94 3.83 6.49
CA GLY A 48 -16.80 2.96 7.65
C GLY A 48 -15.54 2.10 7.59
N VAL A 49 -15.51 1.07 8.44
CA VAL A 49 -14.41 0.09 8.53
C VAL A 49 -14.03 -0.53 7.16
N PRO A 50 -14.98 -0.95 6.29
CA PRO A 50 -14.62 -1.46 4.96
C PRO A 50 -13.88 -0.44 4.09
N GLY A 51 -14.22 0.85 4.24
CA GLY A 51 -13.56 1.95 3.54
C GLY A 51 -12.10 2.10 3.94
N LEU A 52 -11.79 1.95 5.23
CA LEU A 52 -10.41 2.04 5.73
C LEU A 52 -9.50 0.95 5.12
N TYR A 53 -10.04 -0.25 4.88
CA TYR A 53 -9.32 -1.29 4.13
C TYR A 53 -9.15 -0.92 2.66
N LEU A 54 -10.21 -0.43 2.02
CA LEU A 54 -10.19 -0.06 0.61
C LEU A 54 -9.12 1.00 0.32
N TRP A 55 -9.14 2.11 1.06
CA TRP A 55 -8.23 3.25 0.83
C TRP A 55 -6.78 2.91 1.17
N ASN A 56 -6.51 2.17 2.25
CA ASN A 56 -5.15 1.69 2.55
C ASN A 56 -4.65 0.70 1.51
N SER A 57 -5.49 -0.23 1.06
CA SER A 57 -5.10 -1.23 0.05
C SER A 57 -4.79 -0.55 -1.28
N LEU A 58 -5.59 0.45 -1.67
CA LEU A 58 -5.36 1.19 -2.90
C LEU A 58 -4.07 2.03 -2.82
N ALA A 59 -3.81 2.70 -1.70
CA ALA A 59 -2.55 3.40 -1.46
C ALA A 59 -1.35 2.44 -1.49
N MET A 60 -1.46 1.26 -0.89
CA MET A 60 -0.43 0.23 -0.90
C MET A 60 -0.14 -0.29 -2.32
N LEU A 61 -1.18 -0.58 -3.10
CA LEU A 61 -1.05 -1.03 -4.49
C LEU A 61 -0.37 0.01 -5.37
N PHE A 62 -0.74 1.29 -5.24
CA PHE A 62 -0.11 2.37 -6.00
C PHE A 62 1.37 2.56 -5.62
N ASN A 63 1.72 2.45 -4.33
CA ASN A 63 3.12 2.44 -3.89
C ASN A 63 3.90 1.24 -4.45
N LEU A 64 3.32 0.03 -4.45
CA LEU A 64 3.94 -1.17 -5.04
C LEU A 64 4.17 -1.02 -6.54
N CYS A 65 3.19 -0.47 -7.27
CA CYS A 65 3.35 -0.15 -8.70
C CYS A 65 4.49 0.86 -8.92
N ALA A 66 4.58 1.92 -8.11
CA ALA A 66 5.67 2.89 -8.20
C ALA A 66 7.04 2.24 -7.95
N VAL A 67 7.16 1.38 -6.94
CA VAL A 67 8.36 0.61 -6.64
C VAL A 67 8.74 -0.30 -7.81
N GLY A 68 7.77 -1.01 -8.40
CA GLY A 68 7.98 -1.88 -9.56
C GLY A 68 8.41 -1.11 -10.81
N LEU A 69 7.73 0.00 -11.13
CA LEU A 69 8.09 0.86 -12.26
C LEU A 69 9.50 1.44 -12.10
N TRP A 70 9.87 1.84 -10.88
CA TRP A 70 11.20 2.33 -10.58
C TRP A 70 12.26 1.23 -10.65
N ALA A 71 11.97 0.03 -10.15
CA ALA A 71 12.87 -1.12 -10.28
C ALA A 71 13.10 -1.48 -11.74
N VAL A 72 12.05 -1.55 -12.56
CA VAL A 72 12.17 -1.81 -14.01
C VAL A 72 13.02 -0.74 -14.69
N GLN A 73 12.78 0.54 -14.39
CA GLN A 73 13.58 1.66 -14.88
C GLN A 73 15.07 1.50 -14.49
N PHE A 74 15.32 1.08 -13.26
CA PHE A 74 16.65 0.89 -12.72
C PHE A 74 17.42 -0.24 -13.42
N TYR A 75 16.80 -1.41 -13.55
CA TYR A 75 17.40 -2.55 -14.25
C TYR A 75 17.63 -2.27 -15.74
N GLN A 76 16.70 -1.58 -16.41
CA GLN A 76 16.79 -1.35 -17.86
C GLN A 76 17.76 -0.25 -18.28
N LYS A 77 17.99 0.77 -17.44
CA LYS A 77 18.75 1.97 -17.82
C LYS A 77 19.87 2.35 -16.87
N LEU A 78 19.75 2.09 -15.58
CA LEU A 78 20.73 2.53 -14.58
C LEU A 78 21.76 1.45 -14.26
N GLN A 79 21.43 0.17 -14.45
CA GLN A 79 22.38 -0.93 -14.27
C GLN A 79 23.20 -1.24 -15.54
N GLN A 80 22.69 -0.90 -16.73
CA GLN A 80 23.40 -1.06 -18.01
C GLN A 80 24.08 0.25 -18.44
N ASN A 81 25.35 0.41 -18.02
CA ASN A 81 26.32 1.38 -18.52
C ASN A 81 25.83 2.83 -18.69
N VAL A 82 25.93 3.60 -17.61
CA VAL A 82 25.65 5.05 -17.55
C VAL A 82 26.83 5.92 -18.05
N LEU A 83 27.91 5.32 -18.57
CA LEU A 83 29.03 6.06 -19.13
C LEU A 83 28.66 6.78 -20.44
N SER A 84 29.15 8.02 -20.60
CA SER A 84 29.22 8.74 -21.87
C SER A 84 29.94 7.87 -22.92
N GLN A 85 29.62 8.03 -24.22
CA GLN A 85 30.35 7.30 -25.28
C GLN A 85 31.86 7.58 -25.20
N GLU A 86 32.24 8.78 -24.77
CA GLU A 86 33.63 9.21 -24.59
C GLU A 86 34.37 8.43 -23.48
N ASP A 87 33.67 7.99 -22.42
CA ASP A 87 34.27 7.20 -21.34
C ASP A 87 34.30 5.69 -21.66
N ARG A 88 33.41 5.22 -22.54
CA ARG A 88 33.43 3.83 -23.05
C ARG A 88 34.63 3.58 -23.96
N ASP A 89 35.05 4.59 -24.72
CA ASP A 89 36.27 4.55 -25.53
C ASP A 89 37.54 4.45 -24.66
N ASN A 90 37.47 4.86 -23.39
CA ASN A 90 38.55 4.76 -22.40
C ASN A 90 38.53 3.48 -21.55
N GLN A 91 37.73 2.45 -21.92
CA GLN A 91 37.65 1.15 -21.23
C GLN A 91 37.23 1.22 -19.74
N TRP A 92 36.58 2.29 -19.31
CA TRP A 92 36.03 2.36 -17.95
C TRP A 92 34.66 1.66 -17.90
N SER A 93 34.35 0.98 -16.79
CA SER A 93 33.09 0.26 -16.59
C SER A 93 32.49 0.66 -15.24
N SER A 94 31.26 1.19 -15.26
CA SER A 94 30.46 1.45 -14.05
C SER A 94 29.41 0.36 -13.81
N ALA A 95 29.54 -0.80 -14.47
CA ALA A 95 28.59 -1.89 -14.35
C ALA A 95 28.49 -2.34 -12.88
N ASN A 96 27.26 -2.48 -12.37
CA ASN A 96 26.93 -2.92 -11.00
C ASN A 96 27.28 -1.98 -9.82
N MET A 97 27.68 -0.71 -10.04
CA MET A 97 27.89 0.22 -8.92
C MET A 97 26.67 1.05 -8.52
N ALA A 98 25.59 1.02 -9.32
CA ALA A 98 24.37 1.75 -9.01
C ALA A 98 23.65 1.12 -7.81
N HIS A 99 23.31 1.94 -6.81
CA HIS A 99 22.52 1.55 -5.65
C HIS A 99 21.23 2.38 -5.59
N TYR A 100 20.15 1.81 -5.05
CA TYR A 100 18.93 2.55 -4.78
C TYR A 100 19.19 3.64 -3.72
N GLY A 101 18.82 4.88 -4.03
CA GLY A 101 18.89 5.98 -3.07
C GLY A 101 17.86 5.82 -1.93
N TYR A 102 18.05 6.55 -0.84
CA TYR A 102 17.16 6.50 0.34
C TYR A 102 15.69 6.83 0.02
N SER A 103 15.43 7.67 -0.98
CA SER A 103 14.06 8.01 -1.42
C SER A 103 13.25 6.79 -1.87
N PHE A 104 13.89 5.82 -2.53
CA PHE A 104 13.24 4.58 -2.92
C PHE A 104 12.83 3.76 -1.69
N TRP A 105 13.71 3.66 -0.70
CA TRP A 105 13.45 2.94 0.54
C TRP A 105 12.34 3.58 1.37
N PHE A 106 12.15 4.90 1.30
CA PHE A 106 10.98 5.54 1.93
C PHE A 106 9.65 5.08 1.31
N VAL A 107 9.59 4.88 -0.02
CA VAL A 107 8.38 4.36 -0.68
C VAL A 107 8.14 2.91 -0.28
N VAL A 108 9.20 2.09 -0.19
CA VAL A 108 9.11 0.72 0.34
C VAL A 108 8.63 0.73 1.79
N GLY A 109 9.15 1.64 2.61
CA GLY A 109 8.69 1.87 3.99
C GLY A 109 7.20 2.23 4.05
N ALA A 110 6.72 3.07 3.13
CA ALA A 110 5.29 3.42 3.05
C ALA A 110 4.41 2.19 2.78
N VAL A 111 4.84 1.25 1.93
CA VAL A 111 4.13 -0.03 1.72
C VAL A 111 4.02 -0.80 3.03
N VAL A 112 5.11 -0.90 3.78
CA VAL A 112 5.14 -1.60 5.09
C VAL A 112 4.21 -0.92 6.09
N VAL A 113 4.20 0.41 6.13
CA VAL A 113 3.30 1.18 7.00
C VAL A 113 1.83 0.94 6.65
N HIS A 114 1.47 0.92 5.36
CA HIS A 114 0.10 0.59 4.95
C HIS A 114 -0.30 -0.85 5.33
N PHE A 115 0.63 -1.81 5.24
CA PHE A 115 0.39 -3.17 5.70
C PHE A 115 0.12 -3.24 7.21
N PHE A 116 0.91 -2.53 8.02
CA PHE A 116 0.65 -2.43 9.46
C PHE A 116 -0.68 -1.76 9.77
N ASN A 117 -1.05 -0.71 9.02
CA ASN A 117 -2.35 -0.05 9.18
C ASN A 117 -3.51 -1.03 8.93
N ILE A 118 -3.46 -1.77 7.81
CA ILE A 118 -4.45 -2.82 7.49
C ILE A 118 -4.54 -3.88 8.60
N THR A 119 -3.39 -4.31 9.13
CA THR A 119 -3.32 -5.30 10.21
C THR A 119 -3.93 -4.75 11.51
N ALA A 120 -3.69 -3.49 11.84
CA ALA A 120 -4.27 -2.84 13.01
C ALA A 120 -5.80 -2.74 12.90
N ILE A 121 -6.32 -2.36 11.72
CA ILE A 121 -7.76 -2.33 11.44
C ILE A 121 -8.35 -3.74 11.58
N TYR A 122 -7.66 -4.77 11.10
CA TYR A 122 -8.07 -6.17 11.23
C TYR A 122 -8.24 -6.59 12.69
N ILE A 123 -7.23 -6.36 13.51
CA ILE A 123 -7.26 -6.70 14.94
C ILE A 123 -8.38 -5.91 15.65
N GLY A 124 -8.52 -4.61 15.37
CA GLY A 124 -9.55 -3.77 15.98
C GLY A 124 -10.98 -4.19 15.62
N THR A 125 -11.19 -4.60 14.37
CA THR A 125 -12.50 -5.05 13.88
C THR A 125 -12.85 -6.45 14.42
N HIS A 126 -11.87 -7.37 14.47
CA HIS A 126 -12.08 -8.73 14.96
C HIS A 126 -12.58 -8.74 16.41
N ARG A 127 -11.91 -7.99 17.30
CA ARG A 127 -12.30 -7.86 18.71
C ARG A 127 -13.71 -7.29 18.89
N THR A 128 -14.12 -6.38 18.01
CA THR A 128 -15.47 -5.79 18.05
C THR A 128 -16.53 -6.78 17.58
N ARG A 129 -16.21 -7.63 16.60
CA ARG A 129 -17.11 -8.68 16.10
C ARG A 129 -17.32 -9.79 17.13
N GLU A 130 -16.27 -10.23 17.81
CA GLU A 130 -16.36 -11.23 18.88
C GLU A 130 -17.28 -10.76 20.02
N LYS A 131 -17.15 -9.49 20.45
CA LYS A 131 -18.02 -8.92 21.50
C LYS A 131 -19.48 -8.80 21.10
N LYS A 132 -19.79 -8.71 19.81
CA LYS A 132 -21.16 -8.54 19.28
C LYS A 132 -21.85 -9.86 18.93
N THR A 133 -21.12 -10.97 18.85
CA THR A 133 -21.73 -12.26 18.57
C THR A 133 -22.50 -12.68 19.83
N PRO A 134 -23.85 -12.77 19.78
CA PRO A 134 -24.61 -13.22 20.94
C PRO A 134 -24.10 -14.62 21.29
N GLN A 135 -23.71 -14.84 22.54
CA GLN A 135 -23.45 -16.21 22.99
C GLN A 135 -24.70 -17.02 22.67
N PRO A 136 -24.57 -18.20 22.02
CA PRO A 136 -25.74 -19.01 21.70
C PRO A 136 -26.43 -19.29 23.03
N VAL A 137 -27.67 -18.80 23.17
CA VAL A 137 -28.53 -19.17 24.28
C VAL A 137 -28.60 -20.68 24.22
N ILE A 138 -27.92 -21.36 25.13
CA ILE A 138 -28.06 -22.80 25.31
C ILE A 138 -29.52 -22.94 25.71
N GLU A 139 -30.34 -23.37 24.77
CA GLU A 139 -31.74 -23.70 24.99
C GLU A 139 -31.71 -24.79 26.06
N GLU A 140 -31.93 -24.39 27.31
CA GLU A 140 -32.20 -25.34 28.39
C GLU A 140 -33.42 -26.10 27.91
N LYS A 141 -33.16 -27.30 27.41
CA LYS A 141 -34.13 -28.28 26.96
C LYS A 141 -35.20 -28.33 28.04
N SER A 142 -36.31 -27.63 27.78
CA SER A 142 -37.46 -27.57 28.66
C SER A 142 -37.76 -28.99 29.08
N ASN A 143 -37.46 -29.29 30.34
CA ASN A 143 -37.71 -30.58 30.93
C ASN A 143 -39.19 -30.84 30.72
N GLY A 144 -39.49 -31.84 29.88
CA GLY A 144 -40.82 -32.32 29.55
C GLY A 144 -41.49 -32.97 30.75
N ALA A 145 -41.65 -32.23 31.83
CA ALA A 145 -42.54 -32.55 32.94
C ALA A 145 -43.86 -31.81 32.69
N ILE A 146 -44.57 -32.23 31.63
CA ILE A 146 -46.01 -32.04 31.53
C ILE A 146 -46.60 -32.95 32.62
N MET A 147 -46.84 -32.36 33.79
CA MET A 147 -47.46 -33.01 34.92
C MET A 147 -48.96 -33.11 34.63
N LEU A 148 -49.41 -34.29 34.21
CA LEU A 148 -50.81 -34.69 34.25
C LEU A 148 -51.05 -35.34 35.62
N TYR A 149 -51.71 -34.59 36.51
CA TYR A 149 -52.50 -35.13 37.60
C TYR A 149 -53.86 -34.44 37.60
#